data_AF-A0A368XJ71-F1
#
_entry.id   AF-A0A368XJ71-F1
#
_cell.length_a   1.000
_cell.length_b   1.000
_cell.length_c   1.000
_cell.angle_alpha   90.00
_cell.angle_beta   90.00
_cell.angle_gamma   90.00
#
_symmetry.space_group_name_H-M   'P 1'
#
loop_
_entity.id
_entity.type
_entity.pdbx_description
1 polymer ?
#
loop_
_entity_poly.entity_id
_entity_poly.type
_entity_poly.pdbx_seq_one_letter_code
_entity_poly.pdbx_strand_id
1 'polypeptide(L)' 'MPLAAAGWLLAGYHWLLYKGFIPKGMQPCGKGASCADVKLELAGFITIPLLSFAAFSVILLLLVAAHRKFKP' A
#
# COMPACT_ATOMS: atom_id res chain seq x y z
N MET A 1 15.08 0.99 7.76
CA MET A 1 14.34 0.05 6.87
C MET A 1 13.04 -0.54 7.46
N PRO A 2 12.91 -0.93 8.75
CA PRO A 2 11.75 -1.72 9.20
C PRO A 2 10.41 -0.98 9.10
N LEU A 3 10.38 0.33 9.40
CA LEU A 3 9.17 1.15 9.31
C LEU A 3 8.66 1.30 7.87
N ALA A 4 9.59 1.49 6.91
CA ALA A 4 9.25 1.56 5.48
C ALA A 4 8.75 0.22 4.94
N ALA A 5 9.30 -0.90 5.41
CA ALA A 5 8.83 -2.23 5.06
C ALA A 5 7.42 -2.51 5.60
N ALA A 6 7.14 -2.13 6.85
CA ALA A 6 5.79 -2.25 7.42
C ALA A 6 4.75 -1.44 6.64
N GLY A 7 5.08 -0.18 6.30
CA GLY A 7 4.22 0.67 5.45
C GLY A 7 4.01 0.09 4.05
N TRP A 8 5.05 -0.49 3.45
CA TRP A 8 4.97 -1.16 2.14
C TRP A 8 4.04 -2.37 2.16
N LEU A 9 4.14 -3.23 3.19
CA LEU A 9 3.26 -4.39 3.37
C LEU A 9 1.79 -3.99 3.54
N LEU A 10 1.52 -2.97 4.37
CA LEU A 10 0.17 -2.47 4.60
C LEU A 10 -0.42 -1.86 3.32
N ALA A 11 0.35 -1.06 2.59
CA ALA A 11 -0.10 -0.50 1.31
C ALA A 11 -0.36 -1.59 0.27
N GLY A 12 0.49 -2.62 0.21
CA GLY A 12 0.31 -3.78 -0.65
C GLY A 12 -0.97 -4.56 -0.32
N TYR A 13 -1.25 -4.78 0.97
CA TYR A 13 -2.49 -5.40 1.45
C TYR A 13 -3.72 -4.62 0.98
N HIS A 14 -3.74 -3.29 1.18
CA HIS A 14 -4.85 -2.45 0.72
C HIS A 14 -5.01 -2.43 -0.81
N TRP A 15 -3.93 -2.45 -1.57
CA TRP A 15 -4.00 -2.54 -3.02
C TRP A 15 -4.56 -3.89 -3.50
N LEU A 16 -4.19 -4.98 -2.82
CA LEU A 16 -4.66 -6.32 -3.12
C LEU A 16 -6.14 -6.52 -2.76
N LEU A 17 -6.55 -5.97 -1.61
CA LEU A 17 -7.96 -5.85 -1.21
C LEU A 17 -8.77 -5.09 -2.25
N TYR A 18 -8.27 -3.94 -2.70
CA TYR A 18 -8.94 -3.11 -3.68
C TYR A 18 -9.10 -3.81 -5.03
N LYS A 19 -8.11 -4.62 -5.44
CA LYS A 19 -8.19 -5.47 -6.65
C LYS A 19 -9.13 -6.67 -6.50
N GLY A 20 -9.73 -6.89 -5.33
CA GLY A 20 -10.69 -7.98 -5.09
C GLY A 20 -10.05 -9.37 -5.04
N PHE A 21 -8.73 -9.45 -4.90
CA PHE A 21 -8.01 -10.73 -4.81
C PHE A 21 -8.21 -11.40 -3.44
N ILE A 22 -8.59 -10.63 -2.42
CA ILE A 22 -8.93 -11.14 -1.09
C ILE A 22 -10.46 -11.24 -0.97
N PRO A 23 -11.02 -12.42 -0.63
CA PRO A 23 -12.46 -12.60 -0.48
C PRO A 23 -12.99 -11.75 0.68
N LYS A 24 -14.17 -11.14 0.47
CA LYS A 24 -14.83 -10.24 1.42
C LYS A 24 -15.01 -10.80 2.84
N GLY A 25 -15.02 -12.13 2.99
CA GLY A 25 -15.14 -12.81 4.29
C GLY A 25 -13.89 -12.75 5.17
N MET A 26 -12.70 -12.44 4.63
CA MET A 26 -11.48 -12.23 5.40
C MET A 26 -11.26 -10.77 5.80
N GLN A 27 -12.04 -9.85 5.25
CA GLN A 27 -11.95 -8.44 5.60
C GLN A 27 -12.68 -8.19 6.93
N PRO A 28 -12.00 -7.70 7.99
CA PRO A 28 -12.65 -7.29 9.24
C PRO A 28 -13.38 -5.95 9.07
N CYS A 29 -14.09 -5.76 7.96
CA CYS A 29 -14.87 -4.57 7.70
C CYS A 29 -16.19 -4.70 8.46
N GLY A 30 -16.27 -4.01 9.61
CA GLY A 30 -17.47 -3.98 10.45
C GLY A 30 -18.65 -3.22 9.80
N LYS A 31 -19.76 -3.09 10.55
CA LYS A 31 -21.00 -2.35 10.20
C LYS A 31 -20.83 -0.83 10.00
N GLY A 32 -19.65 -0.35 9.61
CA GLY A 32 -19.31 1.05 9.38
C GLY A 32 -18.91 1.33 7.92
N ALA A 33 -18.46 2.57 7.65
CA ALA A 33 -18.05 3.01 6.31
C ALA A 33 -17.13 1.98 5.63
N SER A 34 -17.52 1.58 4.43
CA SER A 34 -16.88 0.48 3.71
C SER A 34 -15.37 0.70 3.50
N CYS A 35 -14.58 -0.33 3.79
CA CYS A 35 -13.14 -0.36 3.51
C CYS A 35 -12.79 -0.29 2.02
N ALA A 36 -13.77 -0.49 1.13
CA ALA A 36 -13.56 -0.62 -0.31
C ALA A 36 -14.57 0.14 -1.19
N ASP A 37 -15.69 0.65 -0.66
CA ASP A 37 -16.70 1.35 -1.49
C ASP A 37 -16.33 2.79 -1.82
N VAL A 38 -15.36 3.40 -1.12
CA VAL A 38 -14.90 4.75 -1.47
C VAL A 38 -13.86 4.64 -2.59
N LYS A 39 -14.35 4.49 -3.82
CA LYS A 39 -13.56 4.66 -5.05
C LYS A 39 -13.21 6.14 -5.24
N LEU A 40 -12.22 6.61 -4.49
CA LEU A 40 -11.50 7.85 -4.84
C LEU A 40 -10.58 7.51 -6.03
N GLU A 41 -11.17 7.51 -7.24
CA GLU A 41 -10.43 7.39 -8.48
C GLU A 41 -10.05 8.79 -8.97
N LEU A 42 -8.80 9.18 -8.73
CA LEU A 42 -8.24 10.38 -9.33
C LEU A 42 -7.87 10.01 -10.78
N ALA A 43 -8.45 10.70 -11.77
CA ALA A 43 -8.28 10.41 -13.20
C ALA A 43 -8.71 8.99 -13.65
N GLY A 44 -9.60 8.29 -12.92
CA GLY A 44 -10.16 7.00 -13.33
C GLY A 44 -9.22 5.77 -13.25
N PHE A 45 -7.98 5.97 -12.79
CA PHE A 45 -6.98 4.89 -12.67
C PHE A 45 -6.13 4.97 -11.39
N ILE A 46 -5.99 6.18 -10.82
CA ILE A 46 -5.15 6.39 -9.63
C ILE A 46 -5.99 6.21 -8.37
N THR A 47 -5.69 5.14 -7.63
CA THR A 47 -6.29 4.85 -6.34
C THR A 47 -5.32 5.17 -5.22
N ILE A 48 -5.83 5.58 -4.06
CA ILE A 48 -5.02 5.88 -2.88
C ILE A 48 -4.11 4.69 -2.47
N PRO A 49 -4.56 3.43 -2.52
CA PRO A 49 -3.69 2.28 -2.24
C PRO A 49 -2.51 2.16 -3.23
N LEU A 50 -2.74 2.39 -4.53
CA LEU A 50 -1.69 2.31 -5.54
C LEU A 50 -0.62 3.40 -5.34
N LEU A 51 -1.05 4.65 -5.10
CA LEU A 51 -0.16 5.77 -4.79
C LEU A 51 0.70 5.49 -3.56
N SER A 52 0.07 5.00 -2.48
CA SER A 52 0.76 4.67 -1.23
C SER A 52 1.79 3.56 -1.45
N PHE A 53 1.43 2.52 -2.20
CA PHE A 53 2.34 1.42 -2.53
C PHE A 53 3.54 1.89 -3.36
N ALA A 54 3.31 2.77 -4.35
CA ALA A 54 4.38 3.37 -5.14
C ALA A 54 5.32 4.22 -4.26
N ALA A 55 4.79 5.07 -3.38
CA ALA A 55 5.57 5.90 -2.48
C ALA A 55 6.48 5.08 -1.56
N PHE A 56 5.93 4.05 -0.89
CA PHE A 56 6.74 3.17 -0.04
C PHE A 56 7.78 2.36 -0.82
N SER A 57 7.47 1.98 -2.07
CA SER A 57 8.44 1.31 -2.95
C SER A 57 9.63 2.23 -3.26
N VAL A 58 9.36 3.50 -3.59
CA VAL A 58 10.41 4.52 -3.82
C VAL A 58 11.24 4.74 -2.56
N ILE A 59 10.60 4.87 -1.39
CA ILE A 59 11.30 5.05 -0.10
C ILE A 59 12.21 3.85 0.20
N LEU A 60 11.74 2.62 0.00
CA LEU A 60 12.56 1.41 0.19
C LEU A 60 13.74 1.38 -0.77
N LEU A 61 13.55 1.69 -2.05
CA LEU A 61 14.62 1.75 -3.04
C LEU A 61 15.69 2.78 -2.66
N LEU A 62 15.27 3.98 -2.25
CA LEU A 62 16.17 5.04 -1.80
C LEU A 62 16.93 4.65 -0.53
N LEU A 63 16.26 4.05 0.45
CA LEU A 63 16.90 3.57 1.69
C LEU A 63 17.90 2.45 1.42
N VAL A 64 17.58 1.51 0.52
CA VAL A 64 18.50 0.45 0.12
C VAL A 64 19.71 1.04 -0.62
N ALA A 65 19.49 1.96 -1.56
CA ALA A 65 20.58 2.63 -2.28
C ALA A 65 21.50 3.41 -1.32
N ALA A 66 20.92 4.16 -0.38
CA ALA A 66 21.67 4.90 0.64
C ALA A 66 22.44 3.96 1.58
N HIS A 67 21.81 2.88 2.08
CA HIS A 67 22.52 1.90 2.92
C HIS A 67 23.65 1.18 2.18
N ARG A 68 23.53 0.94 0.87
CA ARG A 68 24.61 0.37 0.05
C ARG A 68 25.76 1.36 -0.16
N LYS A 69 25.48 2.66 -0.26
CA LYS A 69 26.48 3.74 -0.33
C LYS A 69 27.21 3.97 1.00
N PHE A 70 26.53 3.80 2.13
CA PHE A 70 27.04 4.07 3.48
C PHE A 70 27.67 2.85 4.18
N LYS A 71 27.68 1.68 3.54
CA LYS A 71 28.42 0.52 4.04
C LYS A 71 29.91 0.73 3.68
N PRO A 72 30.83 0.96 4.65
CA PRO A 72 32.25 1.09 4.38
C PRO A 72 32.85 -0.19 3.80
#